data_AF-A0A6L8RM79-F1
#
_entry.id   AF-A0A6L8RM79-F1
#
_cell.length_a   1.000
_cell.length_b   1.000
_cell.length_c   1.000
_cell.angle_alpha   90.00
_cell.angle_beta   90.00
_cell.angle_gamma   90.00
#
_symmetry.space_group_name_H-M   'P 1'
#
loop_
_entity.id
_entity.type
_entity.pdbx_description
1 polymer ?
#
loop_
_entity_poly.entity_id
_entity_poly.type
_entity_poly.pdbx_seq_one_letter_code
_entity_poly.pdbx_strand_id
1 'polypeptide(L)' 'MNDNRDEIQRLRAMRAEAINRGDFGRADAIGADLARLESAAGGTIDPITGMPAASASAPSAPQGAPFP' A
#
# COMPACT_ATOMS: atom_id res chain seq x y z
N MET A 1 3.73 18.04 4.62
CA MET A 1 3.08 17.18 3.63
C MET A 1 2.17 16.23 4.39
N ASN A 2 0.88 16.57 4.44
CA ASN A 2 -0.19 15.78 5.07
C ASN A 2 -1.02 15.04 4.01
N ASP A 3 -0.57 15.13 2.76
CA ASP A 3 -1.25 14.79 1.52
C ASP A 3 -1.72 13.34 1.51
N ASN A 4 -0.93 12.43 2.10
CA ASN A 4 -1.30 11.02 2.18
C ASN A 4 -2.47 10.77 3.16
N ARG A 5 -2.54 11.54 4.25
CA ARG A 5 -3.61 11.44 5.25
C ARG A 5 -4.91 12.01 4.71
N ASP A 6 -4.82 13.12 3.99
CA ASP A 6 -5.95 13.76 3.31
C ASP A 6 -6.49 12.87 2.18
N GLU A 7 -5.62 12.23 1.40
CA GLU A 7 -6.02 11.31 0.33
C GLU A 7 -6.68 10.03 0.88
N ILE A 8 -6.19 9.48 2.00
CA ILE A 8 -6.84 8.36 2.70
C ILE A 8 -8.24 8.74 3.18
N GLN A 9 -8.41 9.93 3.77
CA GLN A 9 -9.73 10.40 4.21
C GLN A 9 -10.69 10.59 3.01
N ARG A 10 -10.17 11.13 1.90
CA ARG A 10 -10.91 11.31 0.66
C ARG A 10 -11.38 9.99 0.05
N LEU A 11 -10.50 9.00 -0.03
CA LEU A 11 -10.84 7.65 -0.53
C LEU A 11 -11.85 6.96 0.40
N ARG A 12 -11.73 7.12 1.72
CA ARG A 12 -12.74 6.60 2.67
C ARG A 12 -14.12 7.21 2.43
N ALA A 13 -14.20 8.51 2.17
CA ALA A 13 -15.45 9.18 1.83
C ALA A 13 -16.04 8.67 0.49
N MET A 14 -15.22 8.53 -0.55
CA MET A 14 -15.65 7.98 -1.85
C MET A 14 -16.12 6.53 -1.75
N ARG A 15 -15.48 5.72 -0.90
CA ARG A 15 -15.92 4.34 -0.62
C ARG A 15 -17.28 4.32 0.06
N ALA A 16 -17.49 5.16 1.06
CA ALA A 16 -18.77 5.26 1.76
C ALA A 16 -19.90 5.69 0.80
N GLU A 17 -19.62 6.62 -0.11
CA GLU A 17 -20.58 7.02 -1.15
C GLU A 17 -20.91 5.88 -2.12
N ALA A 18 -19.90 5.13 -2.57
CA ALA A 18 -20.09 3.97 -3.43
C ALA A 18 -20.95 2.89 -2.75
N ILE A 19 -20.70 2.62 -1.45
CA ILE A 19 -21.54 1.71 -0.65
C ILE A 19 -22.98 2.23 -0.56
N ASN A 20 -23.15 3.53 -0.29
CA ASN A 20 -24.48 4.15 -0.18
C ASN A 20 -25.25 4.13 -1.51
N ARG A 21 -24.56 4.12 -2.65
CA ARG A 21 -25.15 3.96 -3.99
C ARG A 21 -25.39 2.49 -4.39
N GLY A 22 -24.96 1.52 -3.57
CA GLY A 22 -25.03 0.09 -3.89
C GLY A 22 -23.95 -0.39 -4.88
N ASP A 23 -22.93 0.43 -5.10
CA ASP A 23 -21.85 0.20 -6.07
C ASP A 23 -20.67 -0.53 -5.40
N PHE A 24 -20.91 -1.78 -5.00
CA PHE A 24 -19.97 -2.54 -4.17
C PHE A 24 -18.66 -2.87 -4.88
N GLY A 25 -18.67 -3.08 -6.20
CA GLY A 25 -17.45 -3.31 -6.97
C GLY A 25 -16.52 -2.10 -6.95
N ARG A 26 -17.09 -0.89 -6.99
CA ARG A 26 -16.34 0.36 -6.86
C ARG A 26 -15.83 0.57 -5.42
N ALA A 27 -16.66 0.24 -4.43
CA ALA A 27 -16.27 0.32 -3.02
C ALA A 27 -15.11 -0.64 -2.67
N ASP A 28 -15.06 -1.81 -3.31
CA ASP A 28 -13.98 -2.79 -3.15
C ASP A 28 -12.67 -2.29 -3.77
N ALA A 29 -12.71 -1.81 -5.01
CA ALA A 29 -11.56 -1.23 -5.69
C ALA A 29 -10.95 -0.05 -4.89
N ILE A 30 -11.79 0.82 -4.32
CA ILE A 30 -11.35 1.92 -3.46
C ILE A 30 -10.75 1.40 -2.14
N GLY A 31 -11.32 0.31 -1.59
CA GLY A 31 -10.78 -0.35 -0.39
C GLY A 31 -9.39 -0.96 -0.60
N ALA A 32 -9.15 -1.57 -1.76
CA ALA A 32 -7.85 -2.10 -2.12
C ALA A 32 -6.79 -0.98 -2.30
N ASP A 33 -7.20 0.14 -2.89
CA ASP A 33 -6.32 1.30 -3.05
C ASP A 33 -5.98 1.95 -1.70
N LEU A 34 -6.96 2.07 -0.81
CA LEU A 34 -6.76 2.50 0.58
C LEU A 34 -5.76 1.61 1.33
N ALA A 35 -5.92 0.29 1.26
CA ALA A 35 -5.00 -0.64 1.92
C ALA A 35 -3.57 -0.53 1.37
N ARG A 36 -3.41 -0.27 0.06
CA ARG A 36 -2.11 -0.02 -0.56
C ARG A 36 -1.50 1.30 -0.07
N LEU A 37 -2.28 2.38 0.01
CA LEU A 37 -1.84 3.68 0.50
C LEU A 37 -1.48 3.67 1.99
N GLU A 38 -2.23 2.95 2.82
CA GLU A 38 -1.94 2.74 4.24
C GLU A 38 -0.68 1.87 4.42
N SER A 39 -0.48 0.86 3.58
CA SER A 39 0.74 0.04 3.58
C SER A 39 1.96 0.78 3.03
N ALA A 40 1.80 1.66 2.05
CA ALA A 40 2.88 2.52 1.57
C ALA A 40 3.25 3.59 2.60
N ALA A 41 2.28 4.04 3.42
CA ALA A 41 2.51 4.96 4.53
C ALA A 41 3.23 4.29 5.71
N GLY A 42 2.91 3.03 5.99
CA GLY A 42 3.53 2.19 7.02
C GLY A 42 4.35 1.10 6.36
N GLY A 43 5.58 1.45 5.96
CA GLY A 43 6.50 0.62 5.18
C GLY A 43 6.29 -0.88 5.36
N THR A 44 5.90 -1.54 4.28
CA THR A 44 5.41 -2.91 4.15
C THR A 44 6.05 -3.87 5.16
N ILE A 45 5.51 -4.01 6.38
CA ILE A 45 6.14 -4.90 7.37
C ILE A 45 6.00 -6.34 6.86
N ASP A 46 7.11 -7.00 6.61
CA ASP A 46 7.12 -8.41 6.21
C ASP A 46 6.52 -9.24 7.36
N PRO A 47 5.46 -10.04 7.12
CA PRO A 47 4.74 -10.73 8.18
C PRO A 47 5.54 -11.89 8.81
N ILE A 48 6.64 -12.31 8.16
CA ILE A 48 7.50 -13.39 8.64
C ILE A 48 8.58 -12.82 9.58
N THR A 49 9.09 -11.62 9.28
CA THR A 49 10.26 -11.03 9.95
C THR A 49 9.94 -9.80 10.81
N GLY A 50 8.77 -9.18 10.65
CA GLY A 50 8.38 -7.98 11.40
C GLY A 50 9.19 -6.73 11.03
N MET A 51 9.94 -6.76 9.93
CA MET A 51 10.76 -5.65 9.44
C MET A 51 10.07 -4.92 8.29
N PRO A 52 10.26 -3.60 8.10
CA PRO A 52 9.77 -2.92 6.91
C PRO A 52 10.47 -3.56 5.70
N ALA A 53 9.69 -4.23 4.85
CA ALA A 53 10.15 -4.79 3.60
C ALA A 53 10.73 -3.63 2.83
N ALA A 54 12.06 -3.65 2.74
CA ALA A 54 12.84 -2.65 2.05
C ALA A 54 12.14 -2.43 0.70
N SER A 55 11.74 -1.18 0.48
CA SER A 55 11.08 -0.71 -0.73
C SER A 55 11.67 -1.46 -1.92
N ALA A 56 10.82 -2.17 -2.68
CA ALA A 56 11.24 -2.91 -3.86
C ALA A 56 11.82 -1.93 -4.90
N SER A 57 13.08 -1.58 -4.70
CA SER A 57 13.99 -0.85 -5.57
C SER A 57 15.26 -1.70 -5.65
N ALA A 58 15.14 -2.91 -6.17
CA ALA A 58 16.29 -3.64 -6.67
C ALA A 58 15.80 -4.73 -7.64
N PRO A 59 15.92 -4.55 -8.98
CA PRO A 59 16.19 -5.72 -9.80
C PRO A 59 17.50 -6.32 -9.28
N SER A 60 17.43 -7.56 -8.83
CA SER A 60 18.53 -8.33 -8.28
C SER A 60 19.65 -8.45 -9.31
N ALA A 61 20.78 -7.77 -9.12
CA ALA A 61 22.03 -8.19 -9.73
C ALA A 61 22.61 -9.32 -8.85
N PRO A 62 23.03 -10.46 -9.44
CA PRO A 62 23.51 -11.59 -8.65
C PRO A 62 24.78 -11.19 -7.90
N GLN A 63 24.79 -11.46 -6.59
CA GLN A 63 25.94 -11.34 -5.73
C GLN A 63 27.05 -12.27 -6.26
N GLY A 64 28.02 -11.69 -6.99
CA GLY A 64 29.28 -12.35 -7.30
C GLY A 64 30.06 -12.57 -6.00
N ALA A 65 30.39 -13.83 -5.74
CA ALA A 65 31.07 -14.33 -4.55
C ALA A 65 32.38 -13.58 -4.22
N PRO A 66 32.82 -13.56 -2.95
CA PRO A 66 34.17 -13.14 -2.63
C PRO A 66 35.12 -14.26 -3.09
N PHE A 67 36.01 -13.94 -4.02
CA PHE A 67 37.18 -14.78 -4.32
C PHE A 67 38.45 -14.09 -3.79
N PRO A 68 39.44 -14.87 -3.32
CA PRO A 68 40.58 -14.42 -2.52
C PRO A 68 41.57 -13.53 -3.27
#